data_AF-A0A450X3N6-F1
#
_entry.id   AF-A0A450X3N6-F1
#
_cell.length_a   1.000
_cell.length_b   1.000
_cell.length_c   1.000
_cell.angle_alpha   90.00
_cell.angle_beta   90.00
_cell.angle_gamma   90.00
#
_symmetry.space_group_name_H-M   'P 1'
#
loop_
_entity.id
_entity.type
_entity.pdbx_description
1 polymer ?
#
loop_
_entity_poly.entity_id
_entity_poly.type
_entity_poly.pdbx_seq_one_letter_code
_entity_poly.pdbx_strand_id
1 'polypeptide(L)'
;MNPKKITNVKGMLCRDIDGRAFFRVYEPDGSFRDYRIAHFDLEIEVTDDDAYAYCKDGEWFIDYGPATLGVSEKDADAKPKQKTDKD
;
A
#
# COMPACT_ATOMS: atom_id res chain seq x y z
N MET A 1 -24.00 19.72 5.93
CA MET A 1 -23.35 19.54 4.61
C MET A 1 -24.09 18.42 3.90
N ASN A 2 -24.49 18.61 2.64
CA ASN A 2 -25.19 17.56 1.89
C ASN A 2 -24.16 16.56 1.34
N PRO A 3 -24.33 15.24 1.60
CA PRO A 3 -23.43 14.24 1.06
C PRO A 3 -23.50 14.21 -0.46
N LYS A 4 -22.36 14.01 -1.12
CA LYS A 4 -22.25 13.84 -2.58
C LYS A 4 -21.67 12.47 -2.86
N LYS A 5 -22.32 11.71 -3.75
CA LYS A 5 -21.77 10.46 -4.27
C LYS A 5 -20.50 10.76 -5.05
N ILE A 6 -19.45 10.01 -4.80
CA ILE A 6 -18.20 10.05 -5.57
C ILE A 6 -18.28 8.94 -6.62
N THR A 7 -17.96 9.26 -7.88
CA THR A 7 -17.97 8.32 -9.01
C THR A 7 -16.77 8.58 -9.90
N ASN A 8 -16.09 7.53 -10.35
CA ASN A 8 -14.97 7.60 -11.30
C ASN A 8 -13.81 8.52 -10.85
N VAL A 9 -13.51 8.53 -9.55
CA VAL A 9 -12.38 9.29 -9.01
C VAL A 9 -11.19 8.35 -8.84
N LYS A 10 -10.10 8.63 -9.57
CA LYS A 10 -8.81 7.93 -9.43
C LYS A 10 -7.88 8.73 -8.51
N GLY A 11 -7.12 8.03 -7.69
CA GLY A 11 -6.19 8.63 -6.74
C GLY A 11 -5.30 7.54 -6.14
N MET A 12 -4.58 7.90 -5.07
CA MET A 12 -3.64 7.02 -4.40
C MET A 12 -4.15 6.68 -3.00
N LEU A 13 -4.07 5.41 -2.62
CA LEU A 13 -4.21 5.00 -1.22
C LEU A 13 -2.85 5.17 -0.55
N CYS A 14 -2.76 6.11 0.39
CA CYS A 14 -1.52 6.47 1.08
C CYS A 14 -1.61 6.12 2.57
N ARG A 15 -0.47 6.05 3.25
CA ARG A 15 -0.39 5.95 4.71
C ARG A 15 0.30 7.18 5.28
N ASP A 16 -0.20 7.70 6.40
CA ASP A 16 0.46 8.79 7.12
C ASP A 16 1.58 8.27 8.06
N ILE A 17 2.25 9.18 8.76
CA ILE A 17 3.33 8.85 9.70
C ILE A 17 2.88 7.98 10.88
N ASP A 18 1.58 7.99 11.20
CA ASP A 18 0.97 7.16 12.24
C ASP A 18 0.44 5.83 11.66
N GLY A 19 0.65 5.56 10.36
CA GLY A 19 0.24 4.35 9.66
C GLY A 19 -1.23 4.33 9.22
N ARG A 20 -1.97 5.43 9.36
CA ARG A 20 -3.39 5.53 8.98
C ARG A 20 -3.54 5.70 7.48
N ALA A 21 -4.48 4.98 6.89
CA ALA A 21 -4.77 5.09 5.47
C ALA A 21 -5.61 6.33 5.13
N PHE A 22 -5.27 6.99 4.02
CA PHE A 22 -6.04 8.07 3.42
C PHE A 22 -6.00 7.99 1.89
N PHE A 23 -7.00 8.54 1.22
CA PHE A 23 -7.07 8.55 -0.25
C PHE A 23 -6.75 9.95 -0.78
N ARG A 24 -5.69 10.08 -1.58
CA ARG A 24 -5.26 11.35 -2.19
C ARG A 24 -5.65 11.43 -3.65
N VAL A 25 -6.32 12.51 -4.02
CA VAL A 25 -6.63 12.83 -5.43
C VAL A 25 -5.81 14.04 -5.83
N TYR A 26 -5.04 13.90 -6.91
CA TYR A 26 -4.29 14.99 -7.51
C TYR A 26 -5.15 15.68 -8.58
N GLU A 27 -5.14 17.00 -8.55
CA GLU A 27 -5.77 17.85 -9.56
C GLU A 27 -4.75 18.15 -10.69
N PRO A 28 -5.21 18.55 -11.89
CA PRO A 28 -4.32 18.83 -13.02
C PRO A 28 -3.29 19.95 -12.76
N ASP A 29 -3.55 20.85 -11.82
CA ASP A 29 -2.66 21.95 -11.43
C ASP A 29 -1.59 21.51 -10.41
N GLY A 30 -1.55 20.22 -10.05
CA GLY A 30 -0.62 19.65 -9.07
C GLY A 30 -1.07 19.84 -7.63
N SER A 31 -2.17 20.54 -7.37
CA SER A 31 -2.81 20.53 -6.06
C SER A 31 -3.41 19.16 -5.76
N PHE A 32 -3.71 18.89 -4.50
CA PHE A 32 -4.30 17.62 -4.11
C PHE A 32 -5.32 17.78 -2.99
N ARG A 33 -6.19 16.78 -2.87
CA ARG A 33 -7.13 16.64 -1.76
C ARG A 33 -6.99 15.27 -1.12
N ASP A 34 -6.86 15.28 0.21
CA ASP A 34 -6.83 14.07 1.02
C ASP A 34 -8.22 13.79 1.61
N TYR A 35 -8.67 12.56 1.42
CA TYR A 35 -9.89 12.03 2.02
C TYR A 35 -9.51 11.06 3.14
N ARG A 36 -9.98 11.35 4.35
CA ARG A 36 -9.99 10.35 5.41
C ARG A 36 -11.00 9.27 5.05
N ILE A 37 -10.59 8.01 5.15
CA ILE A 37 -11.47 6.87 4.92
C ILE A 37 -12.24 6.60 6.22
N ALA A 38 -13.55 6.85 6.20
CA ALA A 38 -14.46 6.60 7.33
C ALA A 38 -15.42 5.43 7.05
N HIS A 39 -15.19 4.71 5.97
CA HIS A 39 -15.94 3.52 5.60
C HIS A 39 -15.34 2.30 6.30
N PHE A 40 -16.18 1.37 6.77
CA PHE A 40 -15.69 0.15 7.41
C PHE A 40 -15.14 -0.86 6.39
N ASP A 41 -15.72 -0.92 5.19
CA ASP A 41 -15.35 -1.89 4.15
C ASP A 41 -15.48 -1.29 2.73
N LEU A 42 -14.53 -0.44 2.33
CA LEU A 42 -14.57 0.29 1.05
C LEU A 42 -13.92 -0.56 -0.04
N GLU A 43 -14.69 -0.93 -1.05
CA GLU A 43 -14.16 -1.63 -2.23
C GLU A 43 -13.20 -0.73 -3.01
N ILE A 44 -12.04 -1.29 -3.38
CA ILE A 44 -10.99 -0.63 -4.15
C ILE A 44 -10.49 -1.55 -5.27
N GLU A 45 -10.06 -0.93 -6.38
CA GLU A 45 -9.36 -1.61 -7.46
C GLU A 45 -7.89 -1.15 -7.46
N VAL A 46 -6.95 -2.10 -7.33
CA VAL A 46 -5.51 -1.83 -7.44
C VAL A 46 -5.13 -1.84 -8.91
N THR A 47 -4.77 -0.68 -9.45
CA THR A 47 -4.39 -0.50 -10.87
C THR A 47 -2.94 -0.03 -11.03
N ASP A 48 -2.19 0.04 -9.93
CA ASP A 48 -0.77 0.36 -9.91
C ASP A 48 0.02 -0.88 -10.36
N ASP A 49 0.85 -0.73 -11.39
CA ASP A 49 1.61 -1.82 -12.00
C ASP A 49 2.82 -2.24 -11.16
N ASP A 50 3.24 -1.41 -10.21
CA ASP A 50 4.31 -1.71 -9.25
C ASP A 50 3.78 -2.10 -7.86
N ALA A 51 2.50 -2.47 -7.76
CA ALA A 51 1.92 -2.99 -6.51
C ALA A 51 2.00 -4.53 -6.46
N TYR A 52 2.71 -5.05 -5.45
CA TYR A 52 2.95 -6.48 -5.24
C TYR A 52 2.40 -6.92 -3.88
N ALA A 53 1.89 -8.15 -3.83
CA ALA A 53 1.43 -8.76 -2.59
C ALA A 53 2.50 -9.68 -2.00
N TYR A 54 2.76 -9.52 -0.70
CA TYR A 54 3.72 -10.32 0.06
C TYR A 54 3.03 -10.96 1.25
N CYS A 55 3.35 -12.22 1.55
CA CYS A 55 2.93 -12.89 2.78
C CYS A 55 4.13 -13.12 3.67
N LYS A 56 4.10 -12.59 4.89
CA LYS A 56 5.17 -12.74 5.88
C LYS A 56 4.56 -13.05 7.24
N ASP A 57 5.03 -14.12 7.87
CA ASP A 57 4.58 -14.57 9.19
C ASP A 57 3.05 -14.73 9.30
N GLY A 58 2.39 -15.09 8.18
CA GLY A 58 0.93 -15.26 8.09
C GLY A 58 0.13 -13.99 7.82
N GLU A 59 0.79 -12.84 7.71
CA GLU A 59 0.18 -11.55 7.38
C GLU A 59 0.45 -11.18 5.91
N TRP A 60 -0.58 -10.65 5.24
CA TRP A 60 -0.50 -10.20 3.85
C TRP A 60 -0.33 -8.68 3.76
N PHE A 61 0.61 -8.27 2.93
CA PHE A 61 0.97 -6.86 2.68
C PHE A 61 0.86 -6.56 1.19
N ILE A 62 0.49 -5.33 0.85
CA ILE A 62 0.68 -4.77 -0.48
C ILE A 62 1.82 -3.75 -0.37
N ASP A 63 2.84 -3.90 -1.22
CA ASP A 63 4.06 -3.09 -1.21
C ASP A 63 4.54 -2.85 -2.65
N TYR A 64 5.62 -2.09 -2.81
CA TYR A 64 6.30 -1.91 -4.08
C TYR A 64 6.95 -3.20 -4.60
N GLY A 65 7.19 -3.26 -5.91
CA GLY A 65 7.89 -4.39 -6.51
C GLY A 65 9.34 -4.55 -6.05
N PRO A 66 9.93 -5.75 -6.19
CA PRO A 66 11.29 -6.03 -5.70
C PRO A 66 12.35 -5.09 -6.26
N ALA A 67 12.24 -4.75 -7.55
CA ALA A 67 13.16 -3.83 -8.21
C ALA A 67 13.12 -2.42 -7.58
N THR A 68 11.92 -1.91 -7.31
CA THR A 68 11.72 -0.62 -6.63
C THR A 68 12.26 -0.64 -5.20
N LEU A 69 12.11 -1.77 -4.51
CA LEU A 69 12.66 -1.97 -3.17
C LEU A 69 14.18 -2.25 -3.16
N GLY A 70 14.83 -2.34 -4.33
CA GLY A 70 16.24 -2.67 -4.45
C GLY A 70 16.58 -4.12 -4.03
N VAL A 71 15.58 -5.00 -3.99
CA VAL A 71 15.73 -6.42 -3.65
C VAL A 71 15.97 -7.21 -4.93
N SER A 72 17.07 -7.96 -5.00
CA SER A 72 17.32 -8.88 -6.12
C SER A 72 16.49 -10.16 -5.95
N GLU A 73 16.12 -10.83 -7.05
CA GLU A 73 15.38 -12.10 -6.99
C GLU A 73 16.04 -13.15 -6.07
N LYS A 74 17.35 -13.06 -5.85
CA LYS A 74 18.12 -13.98 -4.99
C LYS A 74 17.86 -13.79 -3.49
N ASP A 75 17.35 -12.63 -3.09
CA ASP A 75 17.14 -12.26 -1.68
C ASP A 75 15.70 -12.54 -1.21
N ALA A 76 14.75 -12.70 -2.13
CA ALA A 76 13.34 -12.96 -1.83
C ALA A 76 13.08 -14.37 -1.26
N ASP A 77 13.91 -15.36 -1.60
CA ASP A 77 13.83 -16.76 -1.13
C ASP A 77 14.73 -17.06 0.08
N ALA A 78 15.44 -16.06 0.62
CA ALA A 78 16.27 -16.25 1.80
C ALA A 78 15.39 -16.44 3.05
N LYS A 79 15.02 -17.70 3.33
CA LYS A 79 14.48 -18.10 4.63
C LYS A 79 15.32 -17.46 5.75
N PRO A 80 14.71 -16.96 6.84
CA PRO A 80 15.47 -16.43 7.96
C PRO A 80 16.46 -17.50 8.41
N LYS A 81 17.76 -17.16 8.41
CA LYS A 81 18.79 -18.02 9.00
C LYS A 81 18.42 -18.19 10.46
N GLN A 82 17.88 -19.36 10.83
CA GLN A 82 17.77 -19.76 12.23
C GLN A 82 19.16 -19.59 12.84
N LYS A 83 19.30 -18.66 13.79
CA LYS A 83 20.44 -18.66 14.69
C LYS A 83 20.35 -19.97 15.46
N THR A 84 21.21 -20.92 15.12
CA THR A 84 21.52 -22.02 16.01
C THR A 84 22.37 -21.44 17.12
N ASP A 85 21.74 -21.21 18.27
CA ASP A 85 22.48 -21.06 19.53
C ASP A 85 23.26 -22.36 19.70
N LYS A 86 24.60 -22.26 19.66
CA LYS A 86 25.49 -23.33 20.08
C LYS A 86 25.83 -23.07 21.54
N ASP A 87 25.52 -24.06 22.36
CA ASP A 87 25.94 -24.23 23.75
C ASP A 87 27.47 -24.10 23.92
#